data_AF-A0AAU7J9X2-F1
#
_entry.id   AF-A0AAU7J9X2-F1
#
_cell.length_a   1.000
_cell.length_b   1.000
_cell.length_c   1.000
_cell.angle_alpha   90.00
_cell.angle_beta   90.00
_cell.angle_gamma   90.00
#
_symmetry.space_group_name_H-M   'P 1'
#
loop_
_entity.id
_entity.type
_entity.pdbx_description
1 polymer ?
#
loop_
_entity_poly.entity_id
_entity_poly.type
_entity_poly.pdbx_seq_one_letter_code
_entity_poly.pdbx_strand_id
1 'polypeptide(L)'
;MAREPRQGRDREERDSEFVDRLVHINRVAKVVKGGRRFGFAALVVVGDQKGRVGFGHGKAREVPEAIRKATEAAKRALIRVPLREGRTLHHDVAGRHGAGKVILRAAPAGTGIIAGGPMRAVFEALGVHDVVSKSLGSSNPYNLVRATFDALKSEDSPRSVAARRGLKVSVLQSRRGDADGAGADA
;
A
#
# COMPACT_ATOMS: atom_id res chain seq x y z
N MET A 1 -40.23 3.39 -24.92
CA MET A 1 -38.80 3.76 -25.04
C MET A 1 -38.03 3.08 -23.92
N ALA A 2 -37.29 2.01 -24.23
CA ALA A 2 -36.44 1.31 -23.27
C ALA A 2 -35.17 2.15 -23.01
N ARG A 3 -34.91 2.47 -21.74
CA ARG A 3 -33.76 3.26 -21.30
C ARG A 3 -32.54 2.33 -21.23
N GLU A 4 -31.59 2.49 -22.14
CA GLU A 4 -30.34 1.71 -22.15
C GLU A 4 -29.53 1.91 -20.85
N PRO A 5 -28.81 0.86 -20.37
CA PRO A 5 -28.08 0.92 -19.12
C PRO A 5 -26.78 1.69 -19.31
N ARG A 6 -26.70 2.89 -18.71
CA ARG A 6 -25.49 3.74 -18.63
C ARG A 6 -24.31 3.14 -17.83
N GLN A 7 -24.39 1.87 -17.44
CA GLN A 7 -23.51 1.28 -16.42
C GLN A 7 -22.12 0.85 -16.93
N GLY A 8 -21.87 0.92 -18.24
CA GLY A 8 -20.57 0.57 -18.85
C GLY A 8 -19.49 1.65 -18.70
N ARG A 9 -19.83 2.93 -18.94
CA ARG A 9 -18.85 4.04 -18.94
C ARG A 9 -18.24 4.31 -17.56
N ASP A 10 -19.04 4.23 -16.50
CA ASP A 10 -18.56 4.49 -15.12
C ASP A 10 -17.51 3.49 -14.64
N ARG A 11 -17.39 2.32 -15.30
CA ARG A 11 -16.46 1.26 -14.90
C ARG A 11 -15.11 1.40 -15.61
N GLU A 12 -15.11 1.85 -16.86
CA GLU A 12 -13.89 2.12 -17.64
C GLU A 12 -13.17 3.38 -17.14
N GLU A 13 -13.91 4.43 -16.75
CA GLU A 13 -13.30 5.63 -16.15
C GLU A 13 -12.66 5.34 -14.78
N ARG A 14 -13.29 4.50 -13.95
CA ARG A 14 -12.71 4.08 -12.66
C ARG A 14 -11.45 3.24 -12.85
N ASP A 15 -11.40 2.40 -13.87
CA ASP A 15 -10.22 1.59 -14.16
C ASP A 15 -9.03 2.43 -14.67
N SER A 16 -9.29 3.62 -15.21
CA SER A 16 -8.27 4.52 -15.76
C SER A 16 -7.50 5.31 -14.69
N GLU A 17 -8.05 5.47 -13.48
CA GLU A 17 -7.40 6.23 -12.40
C GLU A 17 -6.43 5.41 -11.55
N PHE A 18 -6.47 4.08 -11.65
CA PHE A 18 -5.66 3.21 -10.81
C PHE A 18 -4.38 2.76 -11.52
N VAL A 19 -3.24 2.94 -10.86
CA VAL A 19 -1.96 2.40 -11.29
C VAL A 19 -1.75 1.05 -10.61
N ASP A 20 -1.50 0.02 -11.43
CA ASP A 20 -1.12 -1.31 -10.96
C ASP A 20 0.41 -1.49 -10.99
N ARG A 21 0.92 -2.11 -9.93
CA ARG A 21 2.32 -2.50 -9.78
C ARG A 21 2.40 -3.98 -9.49
N LEU A 22 3.12 -4.70 -10.35
CA LEU A 22 3.44 -6.10 -10.15
C LEU A 22 4.57 -6.22 -9.12
N VAL A 23 4.31 -6.92 -8.02
CA VAL A 23 5.31 -7.13 -6.97
C VAL A 23 6.11 -8.40 -7.20
N HIS A 24 5.40 -9.51 -7.44
CA HIS A 24 6.04 -10.81 -7.56
C HIS A 24 5.18 -11.80 -8.34
N ILE A 25 5.83 -12.67 -9.11
CA ILE A 25 5.20 -13.79 -9.82
C ILE A 25 5.90 -15.08 -9.40
N ASN A 26 5.09 -16.06 -8.99
CA ASN A 26 5.54 -17.40 -8.68
C ASN A 26 4.99 -18.40 -9.68
N ARG A 27 5.85 -19.30 -10.18
CA ARG A 27 5.42 -20.53 -10.84
C ARG A 27 5.20 -21.61 -9.79
N VAL A 28 3.94 -21.96 -9.54
CA VAL A 28 3.55 -22.97 -8.55
C VAL A 28 3.12 -24.26 -9.24
N ALA A 29 3.27 -25.41 -8.59
CA ALA A 29 2.90 -26.70 -9.17
C ALA A 29 2.09 -27.55 -8.20
N LYS A 30 1.02 -28.19 -8.69
CA LYS A 30 0.28 -29.24 -7.98
C LYS A 30 0.70 -30.61 -8.54
N VAL A 31 1.22 -31.48 -7.68
CA VAL A 31 1.59 -32.86 -8.05
C VAL A 31 0.31 -33.71 -8.16
N VAL A 32 0.22 -34.53 -9.21
CA VAL A 32 -0.88 -35.46 -9.48
C VAL A 32 -0.30 -36.81 -9.91
N LYS A 33 -1.12 -37.87 -9.96
CA LYS A 33 -0.68 -39.24 -10.29
C LYS A 33 0.09 -39.34 -11.63
N GLY A 34 -0.21 -38.46 -12.60
CA GLY A 34 0.42 -38.42 -13.93
C GLY A 34 1.40 -37.26 -14.17
N GLY A 35 1.91 -36.60 -13.13
CA GLY A 35 2.91 -35.52 -13.28
C GLY A 35 2.62 -34.27 -12.44
N ARG A 36 2.98 -33.10 -12.96
CA ARG A 36 2.83 -31.80 -12.27
C ARG A 36 1.98 -30.84 -13.10
N ARG A 37 0.89 -30.34 -12.52
CA ARG A 37 0.10 -29.24 -13.09
C ARG A 37 0.69 -27.92 -12.63
N PHE A 38 1.26 -27.16 -13.56
CA PHE A 38 1.78 -25.82 -13.29
C PHE A 38 0.66 -24.78 -13.26
N GLY A 39 0.88 -23.72 -12.51
CA GLY A 39 0.11 -22.49 -12.57
C GLY A 39 0.98 -21.32 -12.10
N PHE A 40 0.50 -20.11 -12.35
CA PHE A 40 1.18 -18.89 -11.94
C PHE A 40 0.38 -18.20 -10.85
N ALA A 41 1.07 -17.74 -9.82
CA ALA A 41 0.51 -16.90 -8.77
C ALA A 41 1.14 -15.51 -8.87
N ALA A 42 0.32 -14.48 -8.98
CA ALA A 42 0.76 -13.08 -9.03
C ALA A 42 0.35 -12.37 -7.75
N LEU A 43 1.23 -11.49 -7.25
CA LEU A 43 0.94 -10.50 -6.22
C LEU A 43 1.02 -9.12 -6.87
N VAL A 44 -0.09 -8.39 -6.82
CA VAL A 44 -0.25 -7.07 -7.45
C VAL A 44 -0.70 -6.08 -6.39
N VAL A 45 -0.20 -4.86 -6.50
CA VAL A 45 -0.63 -3.71 -5.72
C VAL A 45 -1.27 -2.71 -6.68
N VAL A 46 -2.36 -2.09 -6.25
CA VAL A 46 -3.12 -1.12 -7.04
C VAL A 46 -3.32 0.12 -6.18
N GLY A 47 -3.19 1.31 -6.75
CA GLY A 47 -3.47 2.55 -6.04
C GLY A 47 -3.73 3.73 -6.96
N ASP A 48 -4.28 4.81 -6.41
CA ASP A 48 -4.69 6.00 -7.17
C ASP A 48 -3.66 7.14 -7.09
N GLN A 49 -2.49 6.90 -6.47
CA GLN A 49 -1.47 7.91 -6.14
C GLN A 49 -2.01 9.12 -5.33
N LYS A 50 -3.23 9.03 -4.82
CA LYS A 50 -3.92 10.10 -4.06
C LYS A 50 -4.23 9.63 -2.63
N GLY A 51 -3.46 8.65 -2.13
CA GLY A 51 -3.61 8.11 -0.79
C GLY A 51 -4.57 6.92 -0.67
N ARG A 52 -5.01 6.30 -1.78
CA ARG A 52 -5.68 4.99 -1.75
C ARG A 52 -4.79 3.91 -2.34
N VAL A 53 -4.73 2.79 -1.65
CA VAL A 53 -3.93 1.65 -2.08
C VAL A 53 -4.58 0.33 -1.65
N GLY A 54 -4.39 -0.71 -2.44
CA GLY A 54 -4.94 -2.05 -2.23
C GLY A 54 -3.98 -3.09 -2.79
N PHE A 55 -4.02 -4.31 -2.26
CA PHE A 55 -3.23 -5.41 -2.78
C PHE A 55 -4.12 -6.62 -3.05
N GLY A 56 -3.71 -7.44 -3.99
CA GLY A 56 -4.43 -8.62 -4.40
C GLY A 56 -3.50 -9.74 -4.81
N HIS A 57 -3.95 -10.98 -4.62
CA HIS A 57 -3.26 -12.14 -5.14
C HIS A 57 -4.18 -12.88 -6.11
N GLY A 58 -3.61 -13.39 -7.19
CA GLY A 58 -4.33 -14.13 -8.22
C GLY A 58 -3.57 -15.38 -8.59
N LYS A 59 -4.28 -16.47 -8.88
CA LYS A 59 -3.68 -17.71 -9.39
C LYS A 59 -4.44 -18.17 -10.63
N ALA A 60 -3.70 -18.49 -11.68
CA ALA A 60 -4.27 -18.99 -12.94
C ALA A 60 -3.30 -19.93 -13.65
N ARG A 61 -3.72 -20.48 -14.80
CA ARG A 61 -2.85 -21.31 -15.65
C ARG A 61 -1.87 -20.47 -16.46
N GLU A 62 -2.29 -19.27 -16.84
CA GLU A 62 -1.51 -18.31 -17.60
C GLU A 62 -1.17 -17.08 -16.75
N VAL A 63 -0.07 -16.41 -17.08
CA VAL A 63 0.40 -15.22 -16.35
C VAL A 63 -0.56 -14.03 -16.48
N PRO A 64 -1.05 -13.65 -17.69
CA PRO A 64 -1.94 -12.50 -17.83
C PRO A 64 -3.27 -12.68 -17.07
N GLU A 65 -3.79 -13.91 -17.08
CA GLU A 65 -5.01 -14.25 -16.34
C GLU A 65 -4.81 -14.17 -14.82
N ALA A 66 -3.63 -14.57 -14.32
CA ALA A 66 -3.30 -14.46 -12.91
C ALA A 66 -3.18 -12.99 -12.46
N ILE A 67 -2.57 -12.14 -13.28
CA ILE A 67 -2.45 -10.69 -13.03
C ILE A 67 -3.85 -10.06 -13.00
N ARG A 68 -4.69 -10.32 -14.02
CA ARG A 68 -6.06 -9.79 -14.06
C ARG A 68 -6.87 -10.14 -12.82
N LYS A 69 -6.80 -11.39 -12.36
CA LYS A 69 -7.46 -11.83 -11.11
C LYS A 69 -6.92 -11.11 -9.88
N ALA A 70 -5.62 -10.89 -9.82
CA ALA A 70 -4.98 -10.17 -8.72
C ALA A 70 -5.40 -8.69 -8.70
N THR A 71 -5.42 -8.01 -9.85
CA THR A 71 -5.84 -6.62 -9.99
C THR A 71 -7.29 -6.40 -9.57
N GLU A 72 -8.20 -7.28 -10.02
CA GLU A 72 -9.62 -7.20 -9.61
C GLU A 72 -9.82 -7.44 -8.11
N ALA A 73 -9.02 -8.32 -7.50
CA ALA A 73 -9.03 -8.52 -6.06
C ALA A 73 -8.51 -7.28 -5.31
N ALA A 74 -7.44 -6.66 -5.81
CA ALA A 74 -6.83 -5.48 -5.21
C ALA A 74 -7.76 -4.27 -5.22
N LYS A 75 -8.46 -4.01 -6.34
CA LYS A 75 -9.44 -2.92 -6.47
C LYS A 75 -10.58 -3.00 -5.45
N ARG A 76 -10.96 -4.20 -5.02
CA ARG A 76 -12.01 -4.41 -4.00
C ARG A 76 -11.52 -4.11 -2.58
N ALA A 77 -10.22 -4.19 -2.33
CA ALA A 77 -9.60 -4.08 -1.02
C ALA A 77 -8.79 -2.78 -0.85
N LEU A 78 -9.28 -1.68 -1.42
CA LEU A 78 -8.65 -0.37 -1.29
C LEU A 78 -8.81 0.18 0.13
N ILE A 79 -7.72 0.61 0.73
CA ILE A 79 -7.68 1.37 1.98
C ILE A 79 -7.32 2.82 1.69
N ARG A 80 -7.81 3.75 2.50
CA ARG A 80 -7.40 5.16 2.47
C ARG A 80 -6.39 5.41 3.58
N VAL A 81 -5.23 5.93 3.21
CA VAL A 81 -4.15 6.30 4.14
C VAL A 81 -4.10 7.83 4.24
N PRO A 82 -4.07 8.41 5.46
CA PRO A 82 -3.87 9.84 5.62
C PRO A 82 -2.41 10.20 5.34
N LEU A 83 -2.18 11.04 4.32
CA LEU A 83 -0.86 11.51 3.95
C LEU A 83 -0.64 12.96 4.39
N ARG A 84 0.55 13.23 4.94
CA ARG A 84 1.00 14.58 5.25
C ARG A 84 1.38 15.28 3.96
N GLU A 85 0.66 16.36 3.64
CA GLU A 85 0.89 17.20 2.46
C GLU A 85 0.86 16.43 1.13
N GLY A 86 0.21 15.26 1.13
CA GLY A 86 0.19 14.35 -0.01
C GLY A 86 1.54 13.69 -0.34
N ARG A 87 2.58 13.83 0.48
CA ARG A 87 3.94 13.38 0.15
C ARG A 87 4.55 12.36 1.12
N THR A 88 4.25 12.45 2.41
CA THR A 88 4.90 11.64 3.46
C THR A 88 3.91 11.19 4.55
N LEU A 89 4.36 10.38 5.50
CA LEU A 89 3.58 9.90 6.65
C LEU A 89 3.48 10.98 7.74
N HIS A 90 2.47 10.89 8.61
CA HIS A 90 2.35 11.85 9.72
C HIS A 90 3.28 11.50 10.88
N HIS A 91 3.52 10.22 11.14
CA HIS A 91 4.41 9.75 12.20
C HIS A 91 5.05 8.40 11.84
N ASP A 92 5.99 7.97 12.66
CA ASP A 92 6.63 6.68 12.49
C ASP A 92 5.68 5.56 12.95
N VAL A 93 5.55 4.53 12.11
CA VAL A 93 4.66 3.40 12.35
C VAL A 93 5.38 2.09 12.12
N ALA A 94 5.01 1.07 12.89
CA ALA A 94 5.49 -0.29 12.70
C ALA A 94 4.30 -1.20 12.39
N GLY A 95 4.53 -2.18 11.52
CA GLY A 95 3.53 -3.19 11.16
C GLY A 95 4.11 -4.58 11.22
N ARG A 96 3.26 -5.56 11.51
CA ARG A 96 3.68 -6.96 11.60
C ARG A 96 2.64 -7.88 11.00
N HIS A 97 3.10 -8.77 10.13
CA HIS A 97 2.28 -9.86 9.64
C HIS A 97 3.07 -11.17 9.59
N GLY A 98 2.68 -12.13 10.42
CA GLY A 98 3.43 -13.37 10.61
C GLY A 98 4.87 -13.09 11.03
N ALA A 99 5.82 -13.54 10.20
CA ALA A 99 7.26 -13.32 10.37
C ALA A 99 7.80 -12.03 9.70
N GLY A 100 6.97 -11.31 8.95
CA GLY A 100 7.33 -10.01 8.37
C GLY A 100 7.12 -8.89 9.38
N LYS A 101 8.18 -8.17 9.75
CA LYS A 101 8.11 -6.94 10.54
C LYS A 101 8.61 -5.78 9.68
N VAL A 102 7.89 -4.67 9.67
CA VAL A 102 8.24 -3.49 8.89
C VAL A 102 8.18 -2.28 9.80
N ILE A 103 9.18 -1.41 9.69
CA ILE A 103 9.19 -0.08 10.30
C ILE A 103 9.15 0.93 9.17
N LEU A 104 8.20 1.87 9.27
CA LEU A 104 8.04 3.01 8.39
C LEU A 104 8.35 4.27 9.18
N ARG A 105 9.13 5.15 8.59
CA ARG A 105 9.46 6.45 9.15
C ARG A 105 9.08 7.56 8.19
N ALA A 106 8.53 8.63 8.75
CA ALA A 106 8.31 9.85 7.99
C ALA A 106 9.67 10.45 7.61
N ALA A 107 9.73 11.07 6.43
CA ALA A 107 10.98 11.62 5.89
C ALA A 107 10.79 13.07 5.45
N PRO A 108 11.85 13.91 5.55
CA PRO A 108 11.82 15.26 5.02
C PRO A 108 11.73 15.24 3.49
N ALA A 109 11.30 16.37 2.92
CA ALA A 109 11.15 16.52 1.48
C ALA A 109 12.50 16.30 0.75
N GLY A 110 12.47 15.53 -0.34
CA GLY A 110 13.65 15.25 -1.16
C GLY A 110 14.42 13.97 -0.76
N THR A 111 13.91 13.20 0.21
CA THR A 111 14.49 11.90 0.60
C THR A 111 14.18 10.82 -0.44
N GLY A 112 13.02 10.91 -1.10
CA GLY A 112 12.56 9.87 -2.02
C GLY A 112 12.07 8.60 -1.31
N ILE A 113 11.78 7.56 -2.09
CA ILE A 113 11.27 6.28 -1.60
C ILE A 113 12.44 5.32 -1.30
N ILE A 114 12.86 5.30 -0.04
CA ILE A 114 13.85 4.34 0.47
C ILE A 114 13.11 3.14 1.05
N ALA A 115 12.90 2.13 0.21
CA ALA A 115 12.14 0.94 0.56
C ALA A 115 12.63 -0.30 -0.18
N GLY A 116 12.48 -1.47 0.45
CA GLY A 116 12.69 -2.76 -0.21
C GLY A 116 11.66 -2.98 -1.32
N GLY A 117 12.02 -3.75 -2.36
CA GLY A 117 11.22 -3.89 -3.60
C GLY A 117 9.70 -4.06 -3.39
N PRO A 118 9.24 -5.01 -2.56
CA PRO A 118 7.81 -5.19 -2.31
C PRO A 118 7.12 -4.00 -1.66
N MET A 119 7.82 -3.28 -0.77
CA MET A 119 7.28 -2.11 -0.07
C MET A 119 7.30 -0.87 -0.99
N ARG A 120 8.34 -0.74 -1.82
CA ARG A 120 8.44 0.33 -2.81
C ARG A 120 7.24 0.34 -3.76
N ALA A 121 6.83 -0.83 -4.27
CA ALA A 121 5.64 -0.95 -5.10
C ALA A 121 4.36 -0.45 -4.39
N VAL A 122 4.27 -0.61 -3.06
CA VAL A 122 3.16 -0.08 -2.26
C VAL A 122 3.22 1.44 -2.16
N PHE A 123 4.37 2.02 -1.87
CA PHE A 123 4.52 3.47 -1.74
C PHE A 123 4.33 4.21 -3.06
N GLU A 124 4.83 3.65 -4.17
CA GLU A 124 4.60 4.18 -5.50
C GLU A 124 3.11 4.17 -5.87
N ALA A 125 2.40 3.06 -5.63
CA ALA A 125 0.97 2.97 -5.89
C ALA A 125 0.15 3.89 -4.97
N LEU A 126 0.59 4.10 -3.73
CA LEU A 126 -0.04 5.00 -2.77
C LEU A 126 0.15 6.48 -3.14
N GLY A 127 1.23 6.82 -3.84
CA GLY A 127 1.62 8.19 -4.19
C GLY A 127 2.50 8.87 -3.14
N VAL A 128 3.22 8.09 -2.32
CA VAL A 128 4.16 8.63 -1.34
C VAL A 128 5.48 8.94 -2.04
N HIS A 129 5.98 10.17 -1.84
CA HIS A 129 7.24 10.61 -2.43
C HIS A 129 8.41 10.42 -1.48
N ASP A 130 8.21 10.68 -0.18
CA ASP A 130 9.28 10.66 0.83
C ASP A 130 8.92 9.69 1.96
N VAL A 131 9.65 8.58 2.04
CA VAL A 131 9.49 7.58 3.12
C VAL A 131 10.75 6.75 3.27
N VAL A 132 11.12 6.48 4.52
CA VAL A 132 12.17 5.52 4.85
C VAL A 132 11.52 4.30 5.47
N SER A 133 11.80 3.12 4.91
CA SER A 133 11.27 1.87 5.43
C SER A 133 12.35 0.81 5.57
N LYS A 134 12.23 -0.01 6.60
CA LYS A 134 13.09 -1.17 6.82
C LYS A 134 12.24 -2.39 7.17
N SER A 135 12.49 -3.48 6.45
CA SER A 135 12.02 -4.81 6.83
C SER A 135 12.98 -5.41 7.87
N LEU A 136 12.45 -5.87 8.99
CA LEU A 136 13.18 -6.59 10.03
C LEU A 136 12.72 -8.06 10.05
N GLY A 137 13.64 -9.01 9.85
CA GLY A 137 13.32 -10.43 9.82
C GLY A 137 13.10 -10.99 8.42
N SER A 138 11.92 -11.59 8.17
CA SER A 138 11.64 -12.30 6.91
C SER A 138 11.53 -11.33 5.73
N SER A 139 12.07 -11.73 4.57
CA SER A 139 12.01 -10.99 3.30
C SER A 139 10.90 -11.48 2.35
N ASN A 140 9.98 -12.33 2.81
CA ASN A 140 8.91 -12.86 1.96
C ASN A 140 7.98 -11.72 1.45
N PRO A 141 7.86 -11.51 0.12
CA PRO A 141 7.07 -10.42 -0.46
C PRO A 141 5.61 -10.37 0.00
N TYR A 142 4.96 -11.53 0.18
CA TYR A 142 3.55 -11.57 0.60
C TYR A 142 3.36 -11.04 2.03
N ASN A 143 4.26 -11.42 2.93
CA ASN A 143 4.20 -10.98 4.33
C ASN A 143 4.66 -9.54 4.46
N LEU A 144 5.65 -9.11 3.67
CA LEU A 144 6.08 -7.72 3.64
C LEU A 144 4.94 -6.80 3.23
N VAL A 145 4.27 -7.06 2.10
CA VAL A 145 3.14 -6.24 1.66
C VAL A 145 2.06 -6.21 2.72
N ARG A 146 1.67 -7.36 3.29
CA ARG A 146 0.65 -7.40 4.35
C ARG A 146 1.08 -6.61 5.60
N ALA A 147 2.34 -6.72 6.02
CA ALA A 147 2.88 -5.97 7.16
C ALA A 147 2.95 -4.46 6.88
N THR A 148 3.27 -4.05 5.64
CA THR A 148 3.21 -2.64 5.24
C THR A 148 1.79 -2.11 5.30
N PHE A 149 0.80 -2.86 4.81
CA PHE A 149 -0.61 -2.46 4.92
C PHE A 149 -1.10 -2.40 6.38
N ASP A 150 -0.60 -3.28 7.25
CA ASP A 150 -0.86 -3.24 8.69
C ASP A 150 -0.29 -1.96 9.34
N ALA A 151 0.94 -1.59 8.98
CA ALA A 151 1.55 -0.34 9.40
C ALA A 151 0.75 0.88 8.93
N LEU A 152 0.38 0.93 7.63
CA LEU A 152 -0.36 2.04 7.04
C LEU A 152 -1.77 2.21 7.61
N LYS A 153 -2.42 1.13 8.06
CA LYS A 153 -3.71 1.20 8.77
C LYS A 153 -3.60 1.83 10.15
N SER A 154 -2.42 1.75 10.76
CA SER A 154 -2.14 2.36 12.06
C SER A 154 -1.80 3.84 11.94
N GLU A 155 -1.71 4.37 10.72
CA GLU A 155 -1.45 5.79 10.47
C GLU A 155 -2.69 6.65 10.81
N ASP A 156 -2.61 7.37 11.91
CA ASP A 156 -3.57 8.38 12.32
C ASP A 156 -3.26 9.79 11.78
N SER A 157 -4.29 10.46 11.27
CA SER A 157 -4.20 11.89 10.97
C SER A 157 -4.30 12.75 12.24
N PRO A 158 -3.61 13.90 12.34
CA PRO A 158 -3.77 14.82 13.48
C PRO A 158 -5.22 15.24 13.72
N ARG A 159 -6.03 15.34 12.66
CA ARG A 159 -7.49 15.60 12.76
C ARG A 159 -8.23 14.46 13.45
N SER A 160 -7.94 13.21 13.08
CA SER A 160 -8.52 12.02 13.70
C SER A 160 -8.15 11.92 15.18
N VAL A 161 -6.89 12.22 15.52
CA VAL A 161 -6.41 12.23 16.92
C VAL A 161 -7.07 13.35 17.73
N ALA A 162 -7.16 14.55 17.16
CA ALA A 162 -7.81 15.70 17.78
C ALA A 162 -9.29 15.40 18.11
N ALA A 163 -10.02 14.84 17.16
CA ALA A 163 -11.42 14.45 17.33
C ALA A 163 -11.59 13.40 18.44
N ARG A 164 -10.73 12.37 18.47
CA ARG A 164 -10.75 11.32 19.51
C ARG A 164 -10.42 11.86 20.91
N ARG A 165 -9.56 12.88 20.99
CA ARG A 165 -9.12 13.48 22.27
C ARG A 165 -9.93 14.72 22.69
N GLY A 166 -10.87 15.20 21.87
CA GLY A 166 -11.63 16.43 22.15
C GLY A 166 -10.77 17.70 22.15
N LEU A 167 -9.62 17.70 21.47
CA LEU A 167 -8.68 18.82 21.44
C LEU A 167 -8.74 19.56 20.10
N LYS A 168 -8.36 20.85 20.09
CA LYS A 168 -8.18 21.59 18.84
C LYS A 168 -6.93 21.10 18.11
N VAL A 169 -7.01 20.98 16.78
CA VAL A 169 -5.90 20.50 15.92
C VAL A 169 -4.64 21.36 16.08
N SER A 170 -4.79 22.66 16.31
CA SER A 170 -3.69 23.60 16.52
C SER A 170 -2.79 23.23 17.70
N VAL A 171 -3.37 22.70 18.78
CA VAL A 171 -2.63 22.30 19.99
C VAL A 171 -1.74 21.07 19.73
N LEU A 172 -2.12 20.22 18.78
CA LEU A 172 -1.32 19.06 18.37
C LEU A 172 -0.23 19.45 17.37
N GLN A 173 -0.48 20.45 16.53
CA GLN A 173 0.50 20.94 15.53
C GLN A 173 1.60 21.79 16.18
N SER A 174 1.27 22.61 17.18
CA SER A 174 2.25 23.45 17.86
C SER A 174 3.34 22.62 18.57
N ARG A 175 2.95 21.52 19.23
CA ARG A 175 3.88 20.59 19.91
C ARG A 175 4.87 19.88 18.97
N ARG A 176 4.60 19.90 17.66
CA ARG A 176 5.46 19.26 16.65
C ARG A 176 6.57 20.19 16.17
N GLY A 177 6.33 21.49 16.09
CA GLY A 177 7.34 22.48 15.70
C GLY A 177 8.58 22.42 16.58
N ASP A 178 8.38 22.19 17.88
CA ASP A 178 9.46 22.06 18.86
C ASP A 178 10.28 20.75 18.70
N ALA A 179 9.67 19.69 18.17
CA ALA A 179 10.30 18.37 18.01
C ALA A 179 11.08 18.24 16.69
N ASP A 180 10.57 18.82 15.59
CA ASP A 180 11.25 18.82 14.29
C ASP A 180 12.50 19.74 14.31
N GLY A 181 12.55 20.75 15.19
CA GLY A 181 13.70 21.65 15.36
C GLY A 181 14.87 21.07 16.17
N ALA A 182 14.63 20.10 17.07
CA ALA A 182 15.67 19.53 17.92
C ALA A 182 16.54 18.46 17.23
N GLY A 183 16.16 18.01 16.02
CA GLY A 183 16.85 16.96 15.26
C GLY A 183 17.72 17.46 14.10
N ALA A 184 17.80 18.77 13.87
CA ALA A 184 18.57 19.36 12.77
C ALA A 184 20.02 19.74 13.15
N ASP A 185 20.38 19.67 14.45
CA ASP A 185 21.67 20.10 15.00
C ASP A 185 22.56 18.94 15.48
N ALA A 186 22.53 17.78 14.81
CA ALA A 186 23.41 16.64 15.12
C ALA A 186 24.02 16.00 13.87
#